data_AF-A0A969LQX5-F1
#
_entry.id   AF-A0A969LQX5-F1
#
_cell.length_a   1.000
_cell.length_b   1.000
_cell.length_c   1.000
_cell.angle_alpha   90.00
_cell.angle_beta   90.00
_cell.angle_gamma   90.00
#
_symmetry.space_group_name_H-M   'P 1'
#
loop_
_entity.id
_entity.type
_entity.pdbx_description
1 polymer ?
#
loop_
_entity_poly.entity_id
_entity_poly.type
_entity_poly.pdbx_seq_one_letter_code
_entity_poly.pdbx_strand_id
1 'polypeptide(L)'
;MCYFSFDREQKEKLAESWKALMTYYLIMDDLDDIKEDIKNQEENALIDAGLNEKGAEIIESMYEESYKVLLKVNPVLANRMDYKRHYFDVKKIISS
;
A
#
# COMPACT_ATOMS: atom_id res chain seq x y z
N MET A 1 -13.71 27.75 -11.64
CA MET A 1 -13.00 27.04 -10.55
C MET A 1 -14.08 26.38 -9.70
N CYS A 2 -14.21 25.05 -9.70
CA CYS A 2 -15.21 24.38 -8.87
C CYS A 2 -14.77 24.47 -7.41
N TYR A 3 -15.56 25.17 -6.59
CA TYR A 3 -15.36 25.22 -5.15
C TYR A 3 -16.21 24.11 -4.52
N PHE A 4 -15.54 23.08 -4.00
CA PHE A 4 -16.20 22.05 -3.22
C PHE A 4 -16.16 22.46 -1.74
N SER A 5 -17.33 22.71 -1.16
CA SER A 5 -17.46 22.95 0.28
C SER A 5 -17.64 21.61 0.99
N PHE A 6 -16.54 21.07 1.52
CA PHE A 6 -16.57 19.87 2.35
C PHE A 6 -16.72 20.24 3.82
N ASP A 7 -17.59 19.52 4.53
CA ASP A 7 -17.62 19.53 5.99
C ASP A 7 -16.37 18.83 6.56
N ARG A 8 -16.23 18.84 7.89
CA ARG A 8 -15.09 18.22 8.56
C ARG A 8 -15.00 16.71 8.31
N GLU A 9 -16.13 16.01 8.39
CA GLU A 9 -16.18 14.56 8.23
C GLU A 9 -15.79 14.15 6.80
N GLN A 10 -16.26 14.90 5.80
CA GLN A 10 -15.92 14.70 4.40
C GLN A 10 -14.42 14.93 4.14
N LYS A 11 -13.81 15.94 4.76
CA LYS A 11 -12.37 16.19 4.66
C LYS A 11 -11.55 15.07 5.29
N GLU A 12 -11.96 14.59 6.47
CA GLU A 12 -11.31 13.47 7.14
C GLU A 12 -11.38 12.20 6.28
N LYS A 13 -12.56 11.87 5.75
CA LYS A 13 -12.73 10.73 4.81
C LYS A 13 -11.87 10.86 3.56
N LEU A 14 -11.77 12.06 2.97
CA LEU A 14 -10.92 12.33 1.80
C LEU A 14 -9.44 12.08 2.13
N ALA A 15 -8.97 12.60 3.27
CA ALA A 15 -7.58 12.42 3.70
C ALA A 15 -7.26 10.94 4.00
N GLU A 16 -8.14 10.23 4.68
CA GLU A 16 -7.98 8.79 4.96
C GLU A 16 -7.98 7.96 3.67
N SER A 17 -8.89 8.26 2.74
CA SER A 17 -8.97 7.57 1.45
C SER A 17 -7.71 7.80 0.62
N TRP A 18 -7.23 9.05 0.58
CA TRP A 18 -5.99 9.41 -0.11
C TRP A 18 -4.78 8.70 0.50
N LYS A 19 -4.66 8.70 1.83
CA LYS A 19 -3.58 7.99 2.54
C LYS A 19 -3.57 6.51 2.19
N ALA A 20 -4.71 5.83 2.29
CA ALA A 20 -4.83 4.41 1.95
C ALA A 20 -4.47 4.13 0.49
N LEU A 21 -4.93 4.98 -0.43
CA LEU A 21 -4.62 4.85 -1.85
C LEU A 21 -3.11 4.99 -2.12
N MET A 22 -2.49 6.02 -1.57
CA MET A 22 -1.06 6.26 -1.73
C MET A 22 -0.21 5.17 -1.09
N THR A 23 -0.55 4.75 0.14
CA THR A 23 0.15 3.65 0.82
C THR A 23 0.10 2.37 -0.01
N TYR A 24 -1.06 2.01 -0.56
CA TYR A 24 -1.16 0.85 -1.44
C TYR A 24 -0.26 0.98 -2.67
N TYR A 25 -0.33 2.09 -3.41
CA TYR A 25 0.44 2.24 -4.63
C TYR A 25 1.95 2.24 -4.39
N LEU A 26 2.42 2.91 -3.34
CA LEU A 26 3.84 2.93 -2.98
C LEU A 26 4.35 1.54 -2.57
N ILE A 27 3.58 0.79 -1.78
CA ILE A 27 3.95 -0.59 -1.43
C ILE A 27 4.07 -1.47 -2.68
N MET A 28 3.17 -1.30 -3.65
CA MET A 28 3.22 -2.09 -4.89
C MET A 28 4.41 -1.72 -5.76
N ASP A 29 4.75 -0.43 -5.83
CA ASP A 29 5.93 0.10 -6.55
C ASP A 29 7.22 -0.48 -5.95
N ASP A 30 7.41 -0.30 -4.63
CA ASP A 30 8.55 -0.84 -3.89
C ASP A 30 8.64 -2.38 -3.99
N LEU A 31 7.51 -3.08 -4.07
CA LEU A 31 7.48 -4.53 -4.29
C LEU A 31 7.98 -4.94 -5.67
N ASP A 32 7.61 -4.17 -6.71
CA ASP A 32 8.01 -4.43 -8.09
C ASP A 32 9.51 -4.14 -8.28
N ASP A 33 10.03 -3.08 -7.63
CA ASP A 33 11.40 -2.59 -7.82
C ASP A 33 12.43 -3.12 -6.81
N ILE A 34 12.02 -3.92 -5.82
CA ILE A 34 12.86 -4.40 -4.70
C ILE A 34 14.23 -4.96 -5.12
N LYS A 35 14.31 -5.65 -6.27
CA LYS A 35 15.57 -6.23 -6.76
C LYS A 35 16.54 -5.17 -7.28
N GLU A 36 16.01 -4.15 -7.97
CA GLU A 36 16.79 -3.04 -8.47
C GLU A 36 17.21 -2.13 -7.30
N ASP A 37 16.31 -1.88 -6.36
CA ASP A 37 16.58 -1.05 -5.19
C ASP A 37 17.65 -1.64 -4.27
N ILE A 38 17.61 -2.96 -4.03
CA ILE A 38 18.68 -3.65 -3.29
C ILE A 38 20.03 -3.49 -4.00
N LYS A 39 20.05 -3.60 -5.33
CA LYS A 39 21.28 -3.52 -6.13
C LYS A 39 21.84 -2.10 -6.17
N ASN A 40 20.97 -1.11 -6.30
CA ASN A 40 21.35 0.29 -6.46
C ASN A 40 21.45 1.05 -5.12
N GLN A 41 21.05 0.42 -4.01
CA GLN A 41 20.96 1.03 -2.67
C GLN A 41 19.98 2.22 -2.66
N GLU A 42 18.83 2.04 -3.29
CA GLU A 42 17.75 3.03 -3.34
C GLU A 42 16.79 2.87 -2.15
N GLU A 43 15.95 3.88 -1.91
CA GLU A 43 14.95 3.86 -0.84
C GLU A 43 13.82 2.88 -1.18
N ASN A 44 13.48 1.98 -0.25
CA ASN A 44 12.42 1.00 -0.45
C ASN A 44 11.83 0.58 0.90
N ALA A 45 10.51 0.66 1.04
CA ALA A 45 9.84 0.41 2.32
C ALA A 45 10.01 -1.04 2.83
N LEU A 46 10.20 -2.02 1.94
CA LEU A 46 10.41 -3.42 2.33
C LEU A 46 11.81 -3.63 2.91
N ILE A 47 12.80 -2.93 2.37
CA ILE A 47 14.17 -2.93 2.91
C ILE A 47 14.17 -2.27 4.29
N ASP A 48 13.51 -1.12 4.42
CA ASP A 48 13.41 -0.36 5.67
C ASP A 48 12.65 -1.10 6.78
N ALA A 49 11.57 -1.79 6.43
CA ALA A 49 10.84 -2.67 7.34
C ALA A 49 11.67 -3.90 7.78
N GLY A 50 12.72 -4.20 7.02
CA GLY A 50 13.60 -5.34 7.19
C GLY A 50 13.14 -6.54 6.38
N LEU A 51 14.07 -7.14 5.63
CA LEU A 51 13.86 -8.35 4.83
C LEU A 51 13.77 -9.61 5.72
N ASN A 52 12.78 -9.65 6.61
CA ASN A 52 12.49 -10.75 7.51
C ASN A 52 10.97 -10.84 7.75
N GLU A 53 10.55 -11.87 8.49
CA GLU A 53 9.13 -12.12 8.74
C GLU A 53 8.42 -10.94 9.43
N LYS A 54 9.09 -10.27 10.37
CA LYS A 54 8.51 -9.12 11.06
C LYS A 54 8.31 -7.93 10.14
N GLY A 55 9.26 -7.68 9.23
CA GLY A 55 9.10 -6.64 8.20
C GLY A 55 7.98 -6.97 7.22
N ALA A 56 7.86 -8.23 6.82
CA ALA A 56 6.75 -8.70 5.99
C ALA A 56 5.38 -8.44 6.67
N GLU A 57 5.26 -8.74 7.96
CA GLU A 57 4.04 -8.49 8.74
C GLU A 57 3.67 -7.00 8.82
N ILE A 58 4.66 -6.11 8.90
CA ILE A 58 4.44 -4.65 8.89
C ILE A 58 3.84 -4.22 7.54
N ILE A 59 4.47 -4.63 6.44
CA ILE A 59 4.01 -4.29 5.08
C ILE A 59 2.63 -4.88 4.79
N GLU A 60 2.40 -6.14 5.17
CA GLU A 60 1.09 -6.79 5.03
C GLU A 60 0.01 -6.06 5.86
N SER A 61 0.34 -5.57 7.05
CA SER A 61 -0.59 -4.81 7.88
C SER A 61 -0.95 -3.47 7.24
N MET A 62 0.03 -2.73 6.71
CA MET A 62 -0.20 -1.47 5.99
C MET A 62 -1.06 -1.66 4.74
N TYR A 63 -0.83 -2.75 4.02
CA TYR A 63 -1.65 -3.16 2.89
C TYR A 63 -3.10 -3.45 3.32
N GLU A 64 -3.28 -4.27 4.36
CA GLU A 64 -4.59 -4.70 4.86
C GLU A 64 -5.40 -3.51 5.39
N GLU A 65 -4.77 -2.58 6.09
CA GLU A 65 -5.40 -1.33 6.53
C GLU A 65 -5.86 -0.49 5.35
N SER A 66 -5.00 -0.34 4.33
CA SER A 66 -5.32 0.39 3.11
C SER A 66 -6.49 -0.24 2.35
N TYR A 67 -6.48 -1.58 2.25
CA TYR A 67 -7.57 -2.35 1.66
C TYR A 67 -8.90 -2.12 2.39
N LYS A 68 -8.92 -2.18 3.73
CA LYS A 68 -10.14 -1.96 4.53
C LYS A 68 -10.72 -0.56 4.35
N VAL A 69 -9.88 0.46 4.22
CA VAL A 69 -10.34 1.83 3.94
C VAL A 69 -10.93 1.90 2.54
N LEU A 70 -10.20 1.40 1.53
CA LEU A 70 -10.64 1.44 0.14
C LEU A 70 -11.87 0.58 -0.12
N LEU A 71 -12.07 -0.52 0.60
CA LEU A 71 -13.29 -1.32 0.52
C LEU A 71 -14.53 -0.51 0.90
N LYS A 72 -14.43 0.41 1.86
CA LYS A 72 -15.54 1.27 2.27
C LYS A 72 -15.85 2.38 1.26
N VAL A 73 -14.83 2.86 0.56
CA VAL A 73 -14.90 4.08 -0.28
C VAL A 73 -15.05 3.74 -1.77
N ASN A 74 -14.33 2.72 -2.22
CA ASN A 74 -14.33 2.23 -3.59
C ASN A 74 -14.12 0.69 -3.64
N PRO A 75 -15.21 -0.10 -3.47
CA PRO A 75 -15.14 -1.57 -3.48
C PRO A 75 -14.55 -2.15 -4.76
N VAL A 76 -14.73 -1.48 -5.91
CA VAL A 76 -14.18 -1.95 -7.20
C VAL A 76 -12.66 -1.91 -7.18
N LEU A 77 -12.08 -0.83 -6.64
CA LEU A 77 -10.63 -0.74 -6.49
C LEU A 77 -10.13 -1.73 -5.44
N ALA A 78 -10.82 -1.87 -4.31
CA ALA A 78 -10.46 -2.85 -3.29
C ALA A 78 -10.40 -4.28 -3.85
N ASN A 79 -11.39 -4.68 -4.67
CA ASN A 79 -11.38 -5.99 -5.33
C ASN A 79 -10.17 -6.17 -6.27
N ARG A 80 -9.72 -5.10 -6.94
CA ARG A 80 -8.50 -5.15 -7.77
C ARG A 80 -7.24 -5.29 -6.94
N MET A 81 -7.18 -4.63 -5.79
CA MET A 81 -6.09 -4.81 -4.83
C MET A 81 -6.04 -6.27 -4.40
N ASP A 82 -7.14 -6.83 -3.91
CA ASP A 82 -7.20 -8.22 -3.44
C ASP A 82 -6.76 -9.21 -4.52
N TYR A 83 -7.22 -9.02 -5.76
CA TYR A 83 -6.75 -9.80 -6.90
C TYR A 83 -5.23 -9.68 -7.12
N LYS A 84 -4.67 -8.47 -7.07
CA LYS A 84 -3.22 -8.24 -7.20
C LYS A 84 -2.42 -8.87 -6.07
N ARG A 85 -2.94 -8.91 -4.84
CA ARG A 85 -2.26 -9.52 -3.67
C ARG A 85 -1.81 -10.96 -3.94
N HIS A 86 -2.60 -11.72 -4.72
CA HIS A 86 -2.25 -13.10 -5.06
C HIS A 86 -0.98 -13.24 -5.91
N TYR A 87 -0.56 -12.18 -6.60
CA TYR A 87 0.63 -12.16 -7.44
C TYR A 87 1.88 -11.71 -6.67
N PHE A 88 1.72 -11.04 -5.53
CA PHE A 88 2.79 -10.44 -4.76
C PHE A 88 2.74 -10.94 -3.31
N ASP A 89 3.34 -12.10 -3.10
CA ASP A 89 3.52 -12.69 -1.77
C ASP A 89 4.81 -12.13 -1.16
N VAL A 90 4.66 -11.15 -0.27
CA VAL A 90 5.78 -10.43 0.38
C VAL A 90 6.75 -11.42 1.03
N LYS A 91 6.24 -12.49 1.64
CA LYS A 91 7.08 -13.52 2.28
C LYS A 91 7.91 -14.29 1.25
N LYS A 92 7.34 -14.59 0.06
CA LYS A 92 8.10 -15.24 -1.03
C LYS A 92 9.17 -14.33 -1.60
N ILE A 93 8.89 -13.03 -1.71
CA ILE A 93 9.84 -12.05 -2.25
C ILE A 93 11.02 -11.86 -1.30
N ILE A 94 10.78 -11.81 0.01
CA ILE A 94 11.84 -11.69 1.02
C ILE A 94 12.69 -12.96 1.13
N SER A 95 12.12 -14.14 0.81
CA SER A 95 12.82 -15.44 0.89
C SER A 95 13.50 -15.87 -0.41
N SER A 96 13.35 -15.10 -1.50
CA SER A 96 13.98 -15.36 -2.81
C SER A 96 15.30 -14.62 -2.98
#